data_AF-A0A523QUL1-F1
#
_entry.id   AF-A0A523QUL1-F1
#
_cell.length_a   1.000
_cell.length_b   1.000
_cell.length_c   1.000
_cell.angle_alpha   90.00
_cell.angle_beta   90.00
_cell.angle_gamma   90.00
#
_symmetry.space_group_name_H-M   'P 1'
#
loop_
_entity.id
_entity.type
_entity.pdbx_description
1 polymer ?
#
loop_
_entity_poly.entity_id
_entity_poly.type
_entity_poly.pdbx_seq_one_letter_code
_entity_poly.pdbx_strand_id
1 'polypeptide(L)'
;MSVYLHDIPLPDAQARFEEALQQAGLDGLLGEEHIPLDEHALSRVLSAPIWAKLSSPHYHSSAMDGFSVRSKDTNGASETAPLALAVERQARYIDTGDPLPEGFNAVIPIENVEPLNDAGELAGDPRNPSSIRIRAAVVPWKHVRPMGEDMVATELVLPAGHILRPIDLGAIAGCGHASVRVARKPKVAVIPTGTELVEIGKNVKLGEIIEYNSIMMAAQVREWGGEATRFPITPDNQEGITAQVVAALKKHDLILLSAGSSAGSEDYSASVVETLGELLVHGVAVRPGHPVILGMVHKKGGKKIPIIGVPGFPVSAALTGEIFVEPLLARWLGRSPFQPETITAELTRKITSPPGDDDFIRVAVGRVGDRLLAAPLSRGAGVISSLVRADGLALIPRGSQGEPAGAKVEVRLYCTRTEIERTIFVIGSHDLTLDILADFLSQYDRRLTSANVGSLGGLVALRRGETHLSGAHLLDPESGEYNLPYLSQYLPDIPVRVIGLVGRQQGLIVPAGNPKKIKALTDITRGDVSFVNRQRGAGTRILLDYHLDSLGIDPAGIQGYTQDEYTHLSVAAAVASGRADC
;
A
#
# COMPACT_ATOMS: atom_id res chain seq x y z
N MET A 1 -40.82 6.93 -0.47
CA MET A 1 -39.40 6.81 -0.84
C MET A 1 -39.09 5.34 -1.01
N SER A 2 -38.51 4.97 -2.15
CA SER A 2 -38.00 3.62 -2.38
C SER A 2 -36.82 3.38 -1.44
N VAL A 3 -36.80 2.24 -0.73
CA VAL A 3 -35.65 1.79 0.10
C VAL A 3 -34.52 1.24 -0.79
N TYR A 4 -34.75 1.11 -2.10
CA TYR A 4 -33.77 0.62 -3.07
C TYR A 4 -32.97 1.78 -3.67
N LEU A 5 -31.65 1.70 -3.58
CA LEU A 5 -30.71 2.55 -4.32
C LEU A 5 -30.82 2.25 -5.81
N HIS A 6 -30.67 3.28 -6.64
CA HIS A 6 -30.59 3.14 -8.09
C HIS A 6 -29.12 3.04 -8.49
N ASP A 7 -28.63 1.81 -8.64
CA ASP A 7 -27.20 1.56 -8.84
C ASP A 7 -26.70 2.14 -10.16
N ILE A 8 -25.78 3.08 -10.06
CA ILE A 8 -25.14 3.71 -11.21
C ILE A 8 -23.88 2.90 -11.55
N PRO A 9 -23.72 2.42 -12.80
CA PRO A 9 -22.47 1.86 -13.28
C PRO A 9 -21.25 2.72 -12.91
N LEU A 10 -20.14 2.09 -12.49
CA LEU A 10 -18.94 2.84 -12.09
C LEU A 10 -18.48 3.87 -13.14
N PRO A 11 -18.40 3.56 -14.45
CA PRO A 11 -18.02 4.53 -15.46
C PRO A 11 -18.97 5.73 -15.55
N ASP A 12 -20.28 5.50 -15.38
CA ASP A 12 -21.29 6.56 -15.42
C ASP A 12 -21.22 7.45 -14.18
N ALA A 13 -20.95 6.86 -13.00
CA ALA A 13 -20.75 7.60 -11.75
C ALA A 13 -19.49 8.48 -11.83
N GLN A 14 -18.39 7.95 -12.38
CA GLN A 14 -17.17 8.71 -12.63
C GLN A 14 -17.39 9.85 -13.63
N ALA A 15 -18.10 9.59 -14.73
CA ALA A 15 -18.41 10.61 -15.73
C ALA A 15 -19.24 11.77 -15.17
N ARG A 16 -20.30 11.46 -14.38
CA ARG A 16 -21.11 12.49 -13.72
C ARG A 16 -20.30 13.33 -12.74
N PHE A 17 -19.43 12.70 -11.97
CA PHE A 17 -18.59 13.41 -11.00
C PHE A 17 -17.55 14.28 -11.71
N GLU A 18 -16.94 13.77 -12.78
CA GLU A 18 -16.00 14.51 -13.61
C GLU A 18 -16.63 15.73 -14.29
N GLU A 19 -17.83 15.58 -14.84
CA GLU A 19 -18.59 16.69 -15.42
C GLU A 19 -18.87 17.78 -14.37
N ALA A 20 -19.32 17.39 -13.18
CA ALA A 20 -19.59 18.34 -12.10
C ALA A 20 -18.32 19.06 -11.60
N LEU A 21 -17.18 18.36 -11.55
CA LEU A 21 -15.88 18.95 -11.25
C LEU A 21 -15.46 19.96 -12.33
N GLN A 22 -15.63 19.63 -13.61
CA GLN A 22 -15.32 20.53 -14.72
C GLN A 22 -16.19 21.79 -14.69
N GLN A 23 -17.50 21.65 -14.49
CA GLN A 23 -18.41 22.79 -14.33
C GLN A 23 -18.05 23.68 -13.14
N ALA A 24 -17.45 23.11 -12.09
CA ALA A 24 -16.95 23.84 -10.93
C ALA A 24 -15.53 24.41 -11.09
N GLY A 25 -14.86 24.16 -12.23
CA GLY A 25 -13.45 24.55 -12.45
C GLY A 25 -12.47 23.80 -11.55
N LEU A 26 -12.74 22.51 -11.28
CA LEU A 26 -11.97 21.62 -10.42
C LEU A 26 -11.41 20.41 -11.19
N ASP A 27 -11.37 20.48 -12.52
CA ASP A 27 -10.88 19.46 -13.45
C ASP A 27 -9.37 19.54 -13.75
N GLY A 28 -8.64 20.43 -13.06
CA GLY A 28 -7.20 20.61 -13.24
C GLY A 28 -6.46 20.88 -11.93
N LEU A 29 -5.29 21.51 -12.04
CA LEU A 29 -4.46 21.89 -10.89
C LEU A 29 -5.25 22.78 -9.92
N LEU A 30 -5.33 22.37 -8.65
CA LEU A 30 -6.15 23.05 -7.66
C LEU A 30 -5.58 24.42 -7.24
N GLY A 31 -4.26 24.56 -7.34
CA GLY A 31 -3.52 25.78 -7.07
C GLY A 31 -2.02 25.53 -7.01
N GLU A 32 -1.27 26.62 -7.02
CA GLU A 32 0.18 26.62 -6.98
C GLU A 32 0.70 27.32 -5.72
N GLU A 33 1.87 26.90 -5.28
CA GLU A 33 2.65 27.61 -4.28
C GLU A 33 4.12 27.68 -4.70
N HIS A 34 4.79 28.73 -4.24
CA HIS A 34 6.20 28.94 -4.47
C HIS A 34 6.94 28.72 -3.15
N ILE A 35 7.76 27.68 -3.10
CA ILE A 35 8.48 27.28 -1.89
C ILE A 35 10.00 27.41 -2.10
N PRO A 36 10.77 27.64 -1.03
CA PRO A 36 12.22 27.50 -1.07
C PRO A 36 12.63 26.11 -1.59
N LEU A 37 13.78 26.05 -2.26
CA LEU A 37 14.39 24.78 -2.64
C LEU A 37 15.25 24.27 -1.48
N ASP A 38 14.67 23.41 -0.66
CA ASP A 38 15.31 22.72 0.47
C ASP A 38 14.75 21.29 0.58
N GLU A 39 15.16 20.54 1.61
CA GLU A 39 14.72 19.16 1.82
C GLU A 39 13.20 19.01 2.01
N HIS A 40 12.48 20.08 2.36
CA HIS A 40 11.03 20.07 2.52
C HIS A 40 10.28 20.12 1.17
N ALA A 41 10.98 20.36 0.06
CA ALA A 41 10.46 20.21 -1.29
C ALA A 41 10.36 18.74 -1.74
N LEU A 42 10.93 17.78 -0.98
CA LEU A 42 10.85 16.36 -1.28
C LEU A 42 9.39 15.89 -1.39
N SER A 43 9.11 15.04 -2.40
CA SER A 43 7.79 14.50 -2.70
C SER A 43 6.71 15.54 -3.07
N ARG A 44 7.09 16.82 -3.25
CA ARG A 44 6.21 17.83 -3.83
C ARG A 44 6.10 17.61 -5.34
N VAL A 45 4.95 17.96 -5.91
CA VAL A 45 4.72 17.86 -7.35
C VAL A 45 4.97 19.20 -8.00
N LEU A 46 5.82 19.27 -9.02
CA LEU A 46 6.07 20.51 -9.78
C LEU A 46 4.79 20.95 -10.49
N SER A 47 4.39 22.20 -10.32
CA SER A 47 3.26 22.78 -11.09
C SER A 47 3.71 23.36 -12.43
N ALA A 48 4.99 23.67 -12.57
CA ALA A 48 5.60 24.22 -13.77
C ALA A 48 6.91 23.50 -14.09
N PRO A 49 7.33 23.45 -15.37
CA PRO A 49 8.62 22.88 -15.74
C PRO A 49 9.78 23.67 -15.14
N ILE A 50 10.88 22.97 -14.84
CA ILE A 50 12.15 23.57 -14.46
C ILE A 50 13.03 23.66 -15.70
N TRP A 51 13.28 24.90 -16.14
CA TRP A 51 14.25 25.21 -17.17
C TRP A 51 15.54 25.68 -16.53
N ALA A 52 16.69 25.20 -16.99
CA ALA A 52 17.99 25.59 -16.45
C ALA A 52 18.21 27.11 -16.61
N LYS A 53 18.51 27.81 -15.51
CA LYS A 53 18.87 29.24 -15.54
C LYS A 53 20.34 29.44 -15.85
N LEU A 54 21.16 28.51 -15.38
CA LEU A 54 22.61 28.47 -15.57
C LEU A 54 22.99 27.11 -16.16
N SER A 55 24.04 27.11 -16.97
CA SER A 55 24.70 25.87 -17.35
C SER A 55 25.41 25.26 -16.13
N SER A 56 25.55 23.94 -16.11
CA SER A 56 26.32 23.19 -15.11
C SER A 56 27.44 22.45 -15.83
N PRO A 57 28.73 22.75 -15.57
CA PRO A 57 29.20 24.00 -14.93
C PRO A 57 28.89 25.24 -15.79
N HIS A 58 28.88 26.43 -15.20
CA HIS A 58 28.58 27.71 -15.89
C HIS A 58 29.83 28.39 -16.47
N TYR A 59 30.97 27.73 -16.40
CA TYR A 59 32.25 28.09 -17.00
C TYR A 59 33.03 26.81 -17.29
N HIS A 60 34.10 26.90 -18.08
CA HIS A 60 35.04 25.80 -18.26
C HIS A 60 35.84 25.61 -16.97
N SER A 61 35.66 24.48 -16.29
CA SER A 61 36.29 24.23 -14.99
C SER A 61 37.33 23.12 -15.06
N SER A 62 38.24 23.10 -14.08
CA SER A 62 39.17 21.99 -13.92
C SER A 62 38.45 20.71 -13.53
N ALA A 63 38.79 19.58 -14.17
CA ALA A 63 38.35 18.26 -13.74
C ALA A 63 39.28 17.63 -12.67
N MET A 64 40.46 18.22 -12.45
CA MET A 64 41.54 17.66 -11.63
C MET A 64 42.26 18.79 -10.88
N ASP A 65 42.90 18.46 -9.76
CA ASP A 65 43.89 19.34 -9.14
C ASP A 65 45.18 19.28 -9.97
N GLY A 66 45.78 20.42 -10.31
CA GLY A 66 46.99 20.44 -11.11
C GLY A 66 47.27 21.77 -11.77
N PHE A 67 47.79 21.73 -13.00
CA PHE A 67 48.23 22.92 -13.72
C PHE A 67 47.47 23.10 -15.02
N SER A 68 46.75 24.22 -15.15
CA SER A 68 46.25 24.68 -16.43
C SER A 68 47.43 25.00 -17.34
N VAL A 69 47.38 24.51 -18.58
CA VAL A 69 48.36 24.80 -19.62
C VAL A 69 47.70 25.18 -20.94
N ARG A 70 48.47 25.81 -21.84
CA ARG A 70 48.15 25.82 -23.26
C ARG A 70 48.65 24.50 -23.85
N SER A 71 47.75 23.68 -24.39
CA SER A 71 48.09 22.39 -25.00
C SER A 71 49.27 22.50 -25.98
N LYS A 72 49.31 23.56 -26.81
CA LYS A 72 50.42 23.81 -27.75
C LYS A 72 51.79 23.99 -27.10
N ASP A 73 51.84 24.52 -25.87
CA ASP A 73 53.08 24.76 -25.14
C ASP A 73 53.64 23.44 -24.60
N THR A 74 52.86 22.35 -24.62
CA THR A 74 53.29 21.00 -24.19
C THR A 74 53.82 20.14 -25.34
N ASN A 75 53.74 20.64 -26.58
CA ASN A 75 54.17 19.90 -27.76
C ASN A 75 55.67 19.53 -27.67
N GLY A 76 55.97 18.26 -27.93
CA GLY A 76 57.33 17.72 -27.86
C GLY A 76 57.73 17.16 -26.49
N ALA A 77 56.91 17.35 -25.44
CA ALA A 77 57.14 16.69 -24.16
C ALA A 77 56.96 15.16 -24.31
N SER A 78 57.99 14.42 -23.90
CA SER A 78 58.00 12.95 -23.83
C SER A 78 58.84 12.47 -22.65
N GLU A 79 58.81 11.18 -22.34
CA GLU A 79 59.60 10.62 -21.23
C GLU A 79 61.11 10.88 -21.39
N THR A 80 61.60 10.81 -22.63
CA THR A 80 63.01 10.99 -22.99
C THR A 80 63.36 12.45 -23.31
N ALA A 81 62.36 13.30 -23.53
CA ALA A 81 62.52 14.75 -23.74
C ALA A 81 61.49 15.51 -22.89
N PRO A 82 61.69 15.60 -21.56
CA PRO A 82 60.77 16.33 -20.69
C PRO A 82 60.85 17.83 -20.96
N LEU A 83 59.72 18.51 -20.77
CA LEU A 83 59.61 19.96 -20.97
C LEU A 83 59.36 20.67 -19.64
N ALA A 84 60.09 21.75 -19.39
CA ALA A 84 59.82 22.63 -18.26
C ALA A 84 58.92 23.81 -18.69
N LEU A 85 57.80 24.00 -18.02
CA LEU A 85 56.87 25.11 -18.25
C LEU A 85 56.95 26.07 -17.06
N ALA A 86 57.27 27.33 -17.32
CA ALA A 86 57.28 28.35 -16.27
C ALA A 86 55.86 28.57 -15.71
N VAL A 87 55.71 28.47 -14.39
CA VAL A 87 54.46 28.84 -13.70
C VAL A 87 54.27 30.36 -13.82
N GLU A 88 53.03 30.83 -13.76
CA GLU A 88 52.58 32.21 -14.05
C GLU A 88 52.63 32.63 -15.53
N ARG A 89 53.46 31.99 -16.36
CA ARG A 89 53.56 32.29 -17.81
C ARG A 89 52.94 31.22 -18.71
N GLN A 90 53.26 29.95 -18.46
CA GLN A 90 52.89 28.80 -19.30
C GLN A 90 52.04 27.77 -18.58
N ALA A 91 52.09 27.78 -17.25
CA ALA A 91 51.27 26.96 -16.38
C ALA A 91 50.69 27.83 -15.25
N ARG A 92 49.48 27.49 -14.76
CA ARG A 92 48.93 28.06 -13.52
C ARG A 92 48.28 26.96 -12.71
N TYR A 93 48.60 26.90 -11.42
CA TYR A 93 47.96 25.95 -10.51
C TYR A 93 46.46 26.26 -10.39
N ILE A 94 45.66 25.22 -10.43
CA ILE A 94 44.20 25.25 -10.25
C ILE A 94 43.75 23.98 -9.52
N ASP A 95 42.78 24.11 -8.63
CA ASP A 95 42.12 22.99 -8.00
C ASP A 95 40.91 22.53 -8.84
N THR A 96 40.40 21.33 -8.55
CA THR A 96 39.20 20.78 -9.17
C THR A 96 38.02 21.72 -8.98
N GLY A 97 37.34 22.05 -10.08
CA GLY A 97 36.23 23.00 -10.07
C GLY A 97 36.63 24.45 -10.32
N ASP A 98 37.91 24.83 -10.22
CA ASP A 98 38.34 26.20 -10.52
C ASP A 98 38.10 26.57 -11.98
N PRO A 99 37.80 27.86 -12.27
CA PRO A 99 37.68 28.34 -13.64
C PRO A 99 39.01 28.26 -14.38
N LEU A 100 38.97 27.78 -15.62
CA LEU A 100 40.16 27.73 -16.46
C LEU A 100 40.62 29.17 -16.80
N PRO A 101 41.88 29.54 -16.55
CA PRO A 101 42.37 30.88 -16.85
C PRO A 101 42.30 31.20 -18.35
N GLU A 102 42.10 32.48 -18.68
CA GLU A 102 41.99 32.92 -20.08
C GLU A 102 43.21 32.50 -20.92
N GLY A 103 42.95 31.94 -22.10
CA GLY A 103 43.97 31.48 -23.03
C GLY A 103 44.57 30.11 -22.70
N PHE A 104 44.23 29.49 -21.57
CA PHE A 104 44.56 28.11 -21.25
C PHE A 104 43.46 27.18 -21.78
N ASN A 105 43.81 25.95 -22.13
CA ASN A 105 42.86 25.01 -22.76
C ASN A 105 43.10 23.55 -22.42
N ALA A 106 43.87 23.22 -21.37
CA ALA A 106 44.03 21.86 -20.87
C ALA A 106 44.52 21.91 -19.42
N VAL A 107 44.34 20.82 -18.68
CA VAL A 107 44.88 20.66 -17.33
C VAL A 107 45.76 19.41 -17.28
N ILE A 108 46.92 19.52 -16.64
CA ILE A 108 47.76 18.36 -16.33
C ILE A 108 47.61 18.08 -14.82
N PRO A 109 47.19 16.87 -14.41
CA PRO A 109 47.05 16.51 -13.00
C PRO A 109 48.35 16.72 -12.24
N ILE A 110 48.27 17.12 -10.97
CA ILE A 110 49.43 17.38 -10.12
C ILE A 110 50.37 16.15 -10.00
N GLU A 111 49.82 14.94 -10.08
CA GLU A 111 50.58 13.68 -10.03
C GLU A 111 51.42 13.44 -11.30
N ASN A 112 51.10 14.14 -12.40
CA ASN A 112 51.74 13.98 -13.69
C ASN A 112 52.78 15.07 -13.99
N VAL A 113 53.16 15.88 -12.98
CA VAL A 113 54.18 16.92 -13.11
C VAL A 113 55.26 16.76 -12.03
N GLU A 114 56.48 17.19 -12.33
CA GLU A 114 57.53 17.37 -11.32
C GLU A 114 57.66 18.87 -11.02
N PRO A 115 57.35 19.34 -9.80
CA PRO A 115 57.43 20.75 -9.45
C PRO A 115 58.88 21.16 -9.26
N LEU A 116 59.29 22.31 -9.83
CA LEU A 116 60.67 22.79 -9.80
C LEU A 116 60.80 24.19 -9.18
N ASN A 117 61.85 24.42 -8.39
CA ASN A 117 62.22 25.73 -7.85
C ASN A 117 62.99 26.58 -8.89
N ASP A 118 63.41 27.79 -8.52
CA ASP A 118 64.18 28.70 -9.39
C ASP A 118 65.53 28.13 -9.84
N ALA A 119 66.09 27.17 -9.08
CA ALA A 119 67.33 26.47 -9.41
C ALA A 119 67.11 25.24 -10.32
N GLY A 120 65.85 24.90 -10.66
CA GLY A 120 65.52 23.74 -11.48
C GLY A 120 65.51 22.39 -10.74
N GLU A 121 65.62 22.42 -9.41
CA GLU A 121 65.53 21.27 -8.52
C GLU A 121 64.09 21.05 -8.06
N LEU A 122 63.77 19.88 -7.49
CA LEU A 122 62.41 19.61 -7.01
C LEU A 122 61.99 20.64 -5.94
N ALA A 123 60.87 21.31 -6.17
CA ALA A 123 60.31 22.25 -5.22
C ALA A 123 59.70 21.51 -4.01
N GLY A 124 59.82 22.10 -2.82
CA GLY A 124 59.21 21.56 -1.60
C GLY A 124 57.69 21.76 -1.52
N ASP A 125 57.15 22.75 -2.24
CA ASP A 125 55.72 22.98 -2.39
C ASP A 125 55.28 22.65 -3.83
N PRO A 126 54.53 21.55 -4.04
CA PRO A 126 54.09 21.15 -5.37
C PRO A 126 53.01 22.06 -5.96
N ARG A 127 52.35 22.90 -5.15
CA ARG A 127 51.28 23.81 -5.60
C ARG A 127 51.80 25.19 -6.00
N ASN A 128 52.99 25.55 -5.52
CA ASN A 128 53.62 26.84 -5.84
C ASN A 128 55.08 26.72 -6.31
N PRO A 129 55.38 25.95 -7.38
CA PRO A 129 56.72 25.90 -7.94
C PRO A 129 56.99 27.06 -8.92
N SER A 130 58.26 27.35 -9.18
CA SER A 130 58.68 28.31 -10.22
C SER A 130 58.41 27.77 -11.63
N SER A 131 58.54 26.46 -11.84
CA SER A 131 58.19 25.79 -13.09
C SER A 131 57.73 24.35 -12.85
N ILE A 132 57.05 23.74 -13.82
CA ILE A 132 56.67 22.33 -13.79
C ILE A 132 57.38 21.58 -14.91
N ARG A 133 57.90 20.39 -14.62
CA ARG A 133 58.41 19.47 -15.64
C ARG A 133 57.34 18.45 -16.01
N ILE A 134 57.08 18.33 -17.31
CA ILE A 134 56.10 17.39 -17.85
C ILE A 134 56.78 16.38 -18.77
N ARG A 135 56.26 15.15 -18.78
CA ARG A 135 56.81 14.02 -19.57
C ARG A 135 55.86 13.52 -20.66
N ALA A 136 54.71 14.17 -20.82
CA ALA A 136 53.77 13.89 -21.89
C ALA A 136 53.07 15.19 -22.31
N ALA A 137 52.87 15.36 -23.61
CA ALA A 137 52.02 16.42 -24.13
C ALA A 137 50.55 16.17 -23.77
N VAL A 138 49.77 17.25 -23.63
CA VAL A 138 48.33 17.18 -23.37
C VAL A 138 47.56 17.75 -24.55
N VAL A 139 46.49 17.07 -24.97
CA VAL A 139 45.62 17.55 -26.05
C VAL A 139 44.67 18.66 -25.58
N PRO A 140 44.14 19.52 -26.47
CA PRO A 140 43.17 20.53 -26.08
C PRO A 140 41.96 19.93 -25.38
N TRP A 141 41.46 20.65 -24.37
CA TRP A 141 40.32 20.37 -23.50
C TRP A 141 40.43 19.09 -22.65
N LYS A 142 41.62 18.48 -22.56
CA LYS A 142 41.84 17.35 -21.65
C LYS A 142 41.79 17.81 -20.19
N HIS A 143 41.09 17.04 -19.36
CA HIS A 143 40.88 17.31 -17.93
C HIS A 143 40.26 18.69 -17.65
N VAL A 144 39.53 19.22 -18.63
CA VAL A 144 38.66 20.37 -18.48
C VAL A 144 37.23 19.86 -18.56
N ARG A 145 36.36 20.29 -17.65
CA ARG A 145 34.92 20.13 -17.75
C ARG A 145 34.35 21.31 -18.54
N PRO A 146 33.87 21.11 -19.78
CA PRO A 146 33.34 22.22 -20.55
C PRO A 146 32.10 22.84 -19.89
N MET A 147 31.89 24.14 -20.12
CA MET A 147 30.65 24.79 -19.72
C MET A 147 29.44 24.03 -20.30
N GLY A 148 28.47 23.71 -19.43
CA GLY A 148 27.25 22.99 -19.81
C GLY A 148 27.46 21.51 -20.15
N GLU A 149 28.54 20.89 -19.67
CA GLU A 149 28.76 19.43 -19.78
C GLU A 149 27.59 18.60 -19.21
N ASP A 150 26.97 19.07 -18.13
CA ASP A 150 25.86 18.38 -17.43
C ASP A 150 24.50 18.97 -17.82
N MET A 151 24.33 20.29 -17.73
CA MET A 151 23.10 20.98 -18.13
C MET A 151 23.42 22.26 -18.88
N VAL A 152 22.68 22.57 -19.93
CA VAL A 152 22.82 23.84 -20.67
C VAL A 152 21.73 24.81 -20.23
N ALA A 153 22.06 26.09 -20.06
CA ALA A 153 21.03 27.12 -19.82
C ALA A 153 19.92 27.03 -20.87
N THR A 154 18.66 27.20 -20.45
CA THR A 154 17.43 27.01 -21.25
C THR A 154 17.05 25.56 -21.60
N GLU A 155 17.80 24.57 -21.14
CA GLU A 155 17.41 23.16 -21.23
C GLU A 155 16.26 22.83 -20.27
N LEU A 156 15.36 21.94 -20.68
CA LEU A 156 14.33 21.40 -19.80
C LEU A 156 14.95 20.37 -18.86
N VAL A 157 15.03 20.68 -17.57
CA VAL A 157 15.58 19.77 -16.56
C VAL A 157 14.50 18.81 -16.05
N LEU A 158 13.32 19.35 -15.71
CA LEU A 158 12.18 18.55 -15.22
C LEU A 158 10.86 19.09 -15.79
N PRO A 159 9.94 18.21 -16.25
CA PRO A 159 8.61 18.63 -16.68
C PRO A 159 7.70 18.96 -15.49
N ALA A 160 6.61 19.70 -15.75
CA ALA A 160 5.52 19.84 -14.80
C ALA A 160 4.86 18.47 -14.51
N GLY A 161 4.27 18.31 -13.33
CA GLY A 161 3.68 17.05 -12.85
C GLY A 161 4.69 16.05 -12.28
N HIS A 162 5.99 16.38 -12.34
CA HIS A 162 7.05 15.54 -11.78
C HIS A 162 7.05 15.59 -10.25
N ILE A 163 7.13 14.41 -9.60
CA ILE A 163 7.24 14.27 -8.15
C ILE A 163 8.72 14.36 -7.77
N LEU A 164 9.08 15.37 -6.99
CA LEU A 164 10.48 15.65 -6.64
C LEU A 164 11.08 14.52 -5.80
N ARG A 165 12.19 13.97 -6.29
CA ARG A 165 13.08 13.01 -5.60
C ARG A 165 14.32 13.74 -5.06
N PRO A 166 15.15 13.10 -4.21
CA PRO A 166 16.33 13.77 -3.65
C PRO A 166 17.31 14.30 -4.70
N ILE A 167 17.56 13.52 -5.76
CA ILE A 167 18.48 13.90 -6.86
C ILE A 167 17.92 15.10 -7.65
N ASP A 168 16.60 15.17 -7.79
CA ASP A 168 15.94 16.24 -8.53
C ASP A 168 16.17 17.61 -7.84
N LEU A 169 16.18 17.64 -6.50
CA LEU A 169 16.49 18.86 -5.75
C LEU A 169 17.92 19.36 -6.06
N GLY A 170 18.88 18.44 -6.15
CA GLY A 170 20.26 18.75 -6.53
C GLY A 170 20.37 19.30 -7.96
N ALA A 171 19.66 18.70 -8.92
CA ALA A 171 19.63 19.18 -10.30
C ALA A 171 19.01 20.58 -10.43
N ILE A 172 17.90 20.83 -9.71
CA ILE A 172 17.24 22.14 -9.68
C ILE A 172 18.18 23.22 -9.07
N ALA A 173 18.89 22.88 -8.00
CA ALA A 173 19.87 23.77 -7.37
C ALA A 173 21.05 24.04 -8.31
N GLY A 174 21.61 22.98 -8.90
CA GLY A 174 22.75 23.03 -9.82
C GLY A 174 22.49 23.85 -11.07
N CYS A 175 21.25 23.89 -11.56
CA CYS A 175 20.86 24.74 -12.68
C CYS A 175 20.40 26.15 -12.28
N GLY A 176 20.58 26.56 -11.02
CA GLY A 176 20.48 27.94 -10.55
C GLY A 176 19.14 28.36 -9.97
N HIS A 177 18.29 27.44 -9.52
CA HIS A 177 17.06 27.79 -8.81
C HIS A 177 17.23 27.71 -7.29
N ALA A 178 16.73 28.73 -6.58
CA ALA A 178 16.66 28.75 -5.11
C ALA A 178 15.25 28.45 -4.57
N SER A 179 14.27 28.30 -5.46
CA SER A 179 12.86 28.07 -5.16
C SER A 179 12.18 27.40 -6.35
N VAL A 180 11.07 26.73 -6.06
CA VAL A 180 10.31 25.94 -7.04
C VAL A 180 8.82 26.26 -6.95
N ARG A 181 8.15 26.19 -8.10
CA ARG A 181 6.69 26.22 -8.18
C ARG A 181 6.15 24.80 -8.10
N VAL A 182 5.35 24.54 -7.08
CA VAL A 182 4.78 23.23 -6.80
C VAL A 182 3.27 23.33 -6.68
N ALA A 183 2.58 22.24 -6.94
CA ALA A 183 1.16 22.11 -6.69
C ALA A 183 0.88 22.27 -5.19
N ARG A 184 -0.10 23.11 -4.84
CA ARG A 184 -0.58 23.22 -3.46
C ARG A 184 -1.17 21.89 -3.02
N LYS A 185 -0.84 21.44 -1.82
CA LYS A 185 -1.47 20.24 -1.24
C LYS A 185 -2.99 20.42 -1.13
N PRO A 186 -3.80 19.51 -1.71
CA PRO A 186 -5.24 19.55 -1.51
C PRO A 186 -5.60 19.27 -0.05
N LYS A 187 -6.52 20.05 0.52
CA LYS A 187 -6.95 19.88 1.91
C LYS A 187 -8.23 19.06 1.96
N VAL A 188 -8.18 17.91 2.64
CA VAL A 188 -9.29 16.97 2.74
C VAL A 188 -9.79 16.91 4.18
N ALA A 189 -11.08 17.15 4.39
CA ALA A 189 -11.73 16.90 5.66
C ALA A 189 -12.23 15.45 5.71
N VAL A 190 -12.01 14.76 6.81
CA VAL A 190 -12.55 13.42 7.07
C VAL A 190 -13.46 13.51 8.28
N ILE A 191 -14.76 13.32 8.08
CA ILE A 191 -15.80 13.46 9.11
C ILE A 191 -16.38 12.06 9.38
N PRO A 192 -15.98 11.39 10.47
CA PRO A 192 -16.61 10.14 10.87
C PRO A 192 -17.97 10.41 11.51
N THR A 193 -18.99 9.65 11.09
CA THR A 193 -20.33 9.67 11.68
C THR A 193 -20.78 8.28 12.10
N GLY A 194 -21.48 8.22 13.22
CA GLY A 194 -22.00 6.97 13.79
C GLY A 194 -22.25 7.14 15.29
N THR A 195 -23.46 6.85 15.73
CA THR A 195 -23.85 6.92 17.16
C THR A 195 -23.16 5.82 17.98
N GLU A 196 -22.82 4.71 17.33
CA GLU A 196 -22.09 3.58 17.89
C GLU A 196 -20.58 3.83 18.00
N LEU A 197 -20.06 4.85 17.33
CA LEU A 197 -18.62 5.05 17.20
C LEU A 197 -17.99 5.64 18.47
N VAL A 198 -16.86 5.06 18.88
CA VAL A 198 -16.04 5.55 20.00
C VAL A 198 -14.58 5.78 19.58
N GLU A 199 -13.92 6.70 20.27
CA GLU A 199 -12.51 7.00 20.05
C GLU A 199 -11.61 5.83 20.44
N ILE A 200 -10.48 5.69 19.74
CA ILE A 200 -9.43 4.72 20.06
C ILE A 200 -8.87 4.95 21.46
N GLY A 201 -8.57 3.86 22.16
CA GLY A 201 -8.01 3.88 23.51
C GLY A 201 -9.06 3.91 24.63
N LYS A 202 -10.34 4.00 24.30
CA LYS A 202 -11.43 3.83 25.28
C LYS A 202 -11.80 2.36 25.45
N ASN A 203 -12.32 2.01 26.63
CA ASN A 203 -12.93 0.71 26.86
C ASN A 203 -14.24 0.62 26.07
N VAL A 204 -14.34 -0.37 25.20
CA VAL A 204 -15.48 -0.58 24.30
C VAL A 204 -16.59 -1.33 25.03
N LYS A 205 -17.79 -0.76 25.05
CA LYS A 205 -19.00 -1.42 25.56
C LYS A 205 -19.72 -2.19 24.46
N LEU A 206 -20.66 -3.04 24.86
CA LEU A 206 -21.53 -3.71 23.91
C LEU A 206 -22.30 -2.66 23.08
N GLY A 207 -22.24 -2.83 21.76
CA GLY A 207 -22.86 -1.90 20.81
C GLY A 207 -21.97 -0.72 20.40
N GLU A 208 -20.79 -0.56 20.98
CA GLU A 208 -19.81 0.45 20.56
C GLU A 208 -18.81 -0.14 19.56
N ILE A 209 -18.38 0.67 18.59
CA ILE A 209 -17.39 0.31 17.57
C ILE A 209 -16.25 1.34 17.62
N ILE A 210 -15.00 0.87 17.68
CA ILE A 210 -13.85 1.77 17.61
C ILE A 210 -13.79 2.40 16.22
N GLU A 211 -13.74 3.73 16.16
CA GLU A 211 -13.58 4.47 14.92
C GLU A 211 -12.12 4.40 14.44
N TYR A 212 -11.89 3.76 13.30
CA TYR A 212 -10.57 3.65 12.68
C TYR A 212 -10.53 4.02 11.19
N ASN A 213 -11.68 4.17 10.52
CA ASN A 213 -11.73 4.50 9.10
C ASN A 213 -11.14 5.89 8.83
N SER A 214 -11.38 6.85 9.73
CA SER A 214 -10.84 8.20 9.61
C SER A 214 -9.31 8.23 9.64
N ILE A 215 -8.68 7.32 10.40
CA ILE A 215 -7.22 7.14 10.41
C ILE A 215 -6.76 6.64 9.05
N MET A 216 -7.34 5.54 8.60
CA MET A 216 -7.00 4.90 7.33
C MET A 216 -7.15 5.87 6.15
N MET A 217 -8.30 6.53 6.00
CA MET A 217 -8.52 7.49 4.92
C MET A 217 -7.60 8.71 5.01
N ALA A 218 -7.37 9.24 6.21
CA ALA A 218 -6.45 10.36 6.37
C ALA A 218 -4.99 9.97 6.06
N ALA A 219 -4.61 8.71 6.26
CA ALA A 219 -3.31 8.19 5.85
C ALA A 219 -3.23 8.05 4.32
N GLN A 220 -4.24 7.45 3.68
CA GLN A 220 -4.32 7.35 2.21
C GLN A 220 -4.24 8.71 1.52
N VAL A 221 -4.98 9.71 2.01
CA VAL A 221 -4.91 11.08 1.47
C VAL A 221 -3.49 11.65 1.55
N ARG A 222 -2.78 11.43 2.66
CA ARG A 222 -1.40 11.93 2.84
C ARG A 222 -0.41 11.20 1.94
N GLU A 223 -0.56 9.88 1.81
CA GLU A 223 0.21 9.05 0.89
C GLU A 223 0.06 9.54 -0.56
N TRP A 224 -1.15 9.93 -0.96
CA TRP A 224 -1.44 10.46 -2.30
C TRP A 224 -1.04 11.93 -2.52
N GLY A 225 -0.44 12.58 -1.51
CA GLY A 225 0.11 13.94 -1.58
C GLY A 225 -0.79 15.06 -1.03
N GLY A 226 -1.96 14.71 -0.47
CA GLY A 226 -2.89 15.64 0.17
C GLY A 226 -2.57 15.94 1.64
N GLU A 227 -3.34 16.87 2.21
CA GLU A 227 -3.34 17.18 3.64
C GLU A 227 -4.70 16.80 4.23
N ALA A 228 -4.71 15.85 5.18
CA ALA A 228 -5.95 15.39 5.80
C ALA A 228 -6.17 15.98 7.20
N THR A 229 -7.39 16.46 7.46
CA THR A 229 -7.88 16.85 8.79
C THR A 229 -8.98 15.91 9.21
N ARG A 230 -8.79 15.20 10.33
CA ARG A 230 -9.83 14.36 10.93
C ARG A 230 -10.68 15.20 11.87
N PHE A 231 -11.98 15.18 11.67
CA PHE A 231 -12.94 15.83 12.54
C PHE A 231 -13.33 14.90 13.69
N PRO A 232 -13.87 15.43 14.80
CA PRO A 232 -14.44 14.60 15.86
C PRO A 232 -15.58 13.71 15.33
N ILE A 233 -15.78 12.57 16.00
CA ILE A 233 -16.92 11.67 15.73
C ILE A 233 -18.22 12.45 15.92
N THR A 234 -19.09 12.37 14.92
CA THR A 234 -20.39 13.03 14.93
C THR A 234 -21.50 11.99 15.04
N PRO A 235 -22.34 12.02 16.09
CA PRO A 235 -23.48 11.10 16.19
C PRO A 235 -24.44 11.24 15.01
N ASP A 236 -25.26 10.22 14.74
CA ASP A 236 -26.17 10.21 13.58
C ASP A 236 -27.36 11.13 13.78
N ASN A 237 -27.14 12.41 13.51
CA ASN A 237 -28.18 13.44 13.50
C ASN A 237 -27.89 14.46 12.40
N GLN A 238 -28.89 14.75 11.57
CA GLN A 238 -28.74 15.58 10.37
C GLN A 238 -28.18 16.97 10.69
N GLU A 239 -28.65 17.63 11.75
CA GLU A 239 -28.22 18.97 12.13
C GLU A 239 -26.72 19.01 12.49
N GLY A 240 -26.26 18.08 13.33
CA GLY A 240 -24.88 17.96 13.74
C GLY A 240 -23.95 17.64 12.57
N ILE A 241 -24.33 16.70 11.71
CA ILE A 241 -23.56 16.35 10.51
C ILE A 241 -23.47 17.55 9.55
N THR A 242 -24.59 18.23 9.30
CA THR A 242 -24.63 19.45 8.48
C THR A 242 -23.70 20.52 9.04
N ALA A 243 -23.72 20.74 10.36
CA ALA A 243 -22.86 21.71 11.02
C ALA A 243 -21.37 21.40 10.83
N GLN A 244 -20.98 20.12 10.90
CA GLN A 244 -19.59 19.69 10.67
C GLN A 244 -19.17 19.86 9.20
N VAL A 245 -20.04 19.51 8.25
CA VAL A 245 -19.78 19.75 6.82
C VAL A 245 -19.60 21.26 6.55
N VAL A 246 -20.47 22.10 7.11
CA VAL A 246 -20.36 23.56 7.01
C VAL A 246 -19.07 24.09 7.66
N ALA A 247 -18.63 23.50 8.77
CA ALA A 247 -17.34 23.84 9.38
C ALA A 247 -16.16 23.44 8.48
N ALA A 248 -16.20 22.25 7.88
CA ALA A 248 -15.18 21.75 6.97
C ALA A 248 -15.04 22.60 5.70
N LEU A 249 -16.15 23.06 5.12
CA LEU A 249 -16.19 23.92 3.93
C LEU A 249 -15.34 25.20 4.05
N LYS A 250 -15.07 25.67 5.27
CA LYS A 250 -14.25 26.87 5.50
C LYS A 250 -12.81 26.69 5.02
N LYS A 251 -12.19 25.53 5.30
CA LYS A 251 -10.74 25.32 5.18
C LYS A 251 -10.31 24.19 4.23
N HIS A 252 -11.25 23.42 3.69
CA HIS A 252 -10.95 22.22 2.90
C HIS A 252 -11.46 22.36 1.46
N ASP A 253 -10.89 21.53 0.59
CA ASP A 253 -11.17 21.46 -0.84
C ASP A 253 -11.95 20.19 -1.21
N LEU A 254 -11.94 19.17 -0.34
CA LEU A 254 -12.73 17.95 -0.44
C LEU A 254 -13.25 17.56 0.95
N ILE A 255 -14.47 17.04 1.01
CA ILE A 255 -15.06 16.50 2.24
C ILE A 255 -15.33 15.02 2.04
N LEU A 256 -14.77 14.19 2.93
CA LEU A 256 -15.09 12.77 3.05
C LEU A 256 -15.99 12.60 4.26
N LEU A 257 -17.26 12.32 4.01
CA LEU A 257 -18.25 12.03 5.05
C LEU A 257 -18.33 10.52 5.23
N SER A 258 -17.68 10.00 6.27
CA SER A 258 -17.61 8.55 6.54
C SER A 258 -18.78 8.14 7.40
N ALA A 259 -19.84 7.64 6.77
CA ALA A 259 -21.11 7.35 7.44
C ALA A 259 -21.54 5.88 7.28
N GLY A 260 -22.41 5.45 8.19
CA GLY A 260 -23.13 4.18 8.10
C GLY A 260 -23.86 4.09 6.76
N SER A 261 -23.71 2.95 6.08
CA SER A 261 -23.94 2.86 4.64
C SER A 261 -25.22 2.10 4.28
N SER A 262 -26.35 2.48 4.90
CA SER A 262 -27.62 1.78 4.75
C SER A 262 -28.66 2.66 4.06
N ALA A 263 -29.38 2.12 3.08
CA ALA A 263 -30.56 2.74 2.47
C ALA A 263 -31.78 2.83 3.43
N GLY A 264 -31.54 2.69 4.74
CA GLY A 264 -32.55 2.77 5.80
C GLY A 264 -32.92 4.21 6.15
N SER A 265 -33.78 4.35 7.16
CA SER A 265 -34.36 5.63 7.61
C SER A 265 -33.36 6.66 8.17
N GLU A 266 -32.07 6.35 8.22
CA GLU A 266 -31.02 7.15 8.85
C GLU A 266 -29.84 7.47 7.89
N ASP A 267 -30.05 7.42 6.57
CA ASP A 267 -29.05 7.91 5.60
C ASP A 267 -29.00 9.44 5.58
N TYR A 268 -28.37 10.02 6.60
CA TYR A 268 -28.17 11.46 6.71
C TYR A 268 -27.18 11.99 5.68
N SER A 269 -26.37 11.15 5.04
CA SER A 269 -25.32 11.61 4.13
C SER A 269 -25.91 12.21 2.86
N ALA A 270 -26.82 11.50 2.19
CA ALA A 270 -27.45 11.99 0.97
C ALA A 270 -28.25 13.28 1.23
N SER A 271 -29.04 13.30 2.30
CA SER A 271 -29.86 14.47 2.67
C SER A 271 -29.01 15.70 3.03
N VAL A 272 -27.85 15.52 3.69
CA VAL A 272 -26.90 16.61 3.96
C VAL A 272 -26.34 17.18 2.66
N VAL A 273 -25.99 16.32 1.69
CA VAL A 273 -25.50 16.74 0.37
C VAL A 273 -26.59 17.53 -0.38
N GLU A 274 -27.82 17.02 -0.45
CA GLU A 274 -28.95 17.70 -1.09
C GLU A 274 -29.29 19.04 -0.42
N THR A 275 -29.18 19.12 0.91
CA THR A 275 -29.43 20.36 1.67
C THR A 275 -28.39 21.42 1.38
N LEU A 276 -27.12 21.02 1.23
CA LEU A 276 -25.99 21.95 1.06
C LEU A 276 -25.58 22.16 -0.41
N GLY A 277 -26.13 21.37 -1.33
CA GLY A 277 -25.88 21.50 -2.75
C GLY A 277 -26.55 20.43 -3.60
N GLU A 278 -25.75 19.66 -4.33
CA GLU A 278 -26.18 18.82 -5.44
C GLU A 278 -25.70 17.39 -5.24
N LEU A 279 -26.65 16.46 -5.16
CA LEU A 279 -26.40 15.02 -5.12
C LEU A 279 -26.29 14.48 -6.56
N LEU A 280 -25.15 13.92 -6.92
CA LEU A 280 -24.87 13.43 -8.28
C LEU A 280 -25.11 11.93 -8.41
N VAL A 281 -24.70 11.20 -7.37
CA VAL A 281 -24.71 9.73 -7.30
C VAL A 281 -25.05 9.32 -5.88
N HIS A 282 -25.93 8.33 -5.75
CA HIS A 282 -26.28 7.68 -4.49
C HIS A 282 -26.41 6.19 -4.75
N GLY A 283 -25.31 5.47 -4.59
CA GLY A 283 -25.19 4.09 -5.03
C GLY A 283 -24.36 3.98 -6.32
N VAL A 284 -23.26 3.25 -6.25
CA VAL A 284 -22.42 2.87 -7.39
C VAL A 284 -22.42 1.34 -7.48
N ALA A 285 -22.50 0.79 -8.68
CA ALA A 285 -22.46 -0.64 -8.96
C ALA A 285 -21.04 -1.23 -8.77
N VAL A 286 -20.48 -1.12 -7.56
CA VAL A 286 -19.18 -1.66 -7.15
C VAL A 286 -19.31 -2.48 -5.88
N ARG A 287 -18.50 -3.53 -5.79
CA ARG A 287 -18.46 -4.41 -4.62
C ARG A 287 -17.03 -4.66 -4.16
N PRO A 288 -16.71 -4.44 -2.87
CA PRO A 288 -17.50 -3.70 -1.88
C PRO A 288 -17.58 -2.20 -2.21
N GLY A 289 -18.40 -1.43 -1.51
CA GLY A 289 -18.49 0.03 -1.73
C GLY A 289 -19.75 0.53 -2.43
N HIS A 290 -20.74 -0.33 -2.64
CA HIS A 290 -21.99 0.03 -3.27
C HIS A 290 -22.64 1.37 -2.82
N PRO A 291 -22.82 1.67 -1.51
CA PRO A 291 -23.54 2.87 -1.05
C PRO A 291 -22.72 4.18 -1.08
N VAL A 292 -21.74 4.31 -1.99
CA VAL A 292 -21.00 5.57 -2.17
C VAL A 292 -21.93 6.69 -2.64
N ILE A 293 -21.73 7.88 -2.06
CA ILE A 293 -22.41 9.10 -2.47
C ILE A 293 -21.39 10.06 -3.09
N LEU A 294 -21.71 10.65 -4.23
CA LEU A 294 -20.94 11.72 -4.85
C LEU A 294 -21.80 12.96 -4.95
N GLY A 295 -21.26 14.12 -4.57
CA GLY A 295 -21.97 15.38 -4.62
C GLY A 295 -21.08 16.60 -4.64
N MET A 296 -21.72 17.75 -4.85
CA MET A 296 -21.08 19.07 -4.82
C MET A 296 -21.82 19.96 -3.84
N VAL A 297 -21.12 20.55 -2.88
CA VAL A 297 -21.70 21.42 -1.85
C VAL A 297 -21.23 22.86 -2.00
N HIS A 298 -22.09 23.81 -1.65
CA HIS A 298 -21.83 25.23 -1.85
C HIS A 298 -21.06 25.83 -0.68
N LYS A 299 -19.91 26.44 -0.97
CA LYS A 299 -19.20 27.32 -0.04
C LYS A 299 -19.79 28.73 -0.10
N LYS A 300 -19.65 29.50 1.00
CA LYS A 300 -19.90 30.95 0.98
C LYS A 300 -19.12 31.60 -0.18
N GLY A 301 -19.80 32.41 -0.99
CA GLY A 301 -19.23 33.01 -2.20
C GLY A 301 -19.50 32.25 -3.50
N GLY A 302 -20.33 31.20 -3.48
CA GLY A 302 -20.81 30.51 -4.69
C GLY A 302 -19.89 29.42 -5.25
N LYS A 303 -18.70 29.21 -4.65
CA LYS A 303 -17.78 28.15 -5.05
C LYS A 303 -18.33 26.77 -4.63
N LYS A 304 -18.39 25.82 -5.57
CA LYS A 304 -18.73 24.42 -5.28
C LYS A 304 -17.49 23.65 -4.80
N ILE A 305 -17.68 22.71 -3.88
CA ILE A 305 -16.66 21.82 -3.32
C ILE A 305 -17.19 20.38 -3.40
N PRO A 306 -16.39 19.40 -3.86
CA PRO A 306 -16.82 18.01 -3.85
C PRO A 306 -16.96 17.46 -2.43
N ILE A 307 -17.99 16.64 -2.25
CA ILE A 307 -18.22 15.83 -1.07
C ILE A 307 -18.45 14.39 -1.50
N ILE A 308 -17.79 13.46 -0.82
CA ILE A 308 -17.93 12.02 -1.04
C ILE A 308 -18.44 11.40 0.26
N GLY A 309 -19.62 10.78 0.19
CA GLY A 309 -20.12 9.92 1.25
C GLY A 309 -19.42 8.57 1.14
N VAL A 310 -18.56 8.29 2.11
CA VAL A 310 -17.73 7.09 2.16
C VAL A 310 -18.44 6.04 3.02
N PRO A 311 -18.61 4.80 2.54
CA PRO A 311 -19.29 3.75 3.30
C PRO A 311 -18.55 3.39 4.60
N GLY A 312 -19.29 3.16 5.69
CA GLY A 312 -18.74 2.86 7.01
C GLY A 312 -17.98 1.54 7.16
N PHE A 313 -18.07 0.61 6.19
CA PHE A 313 -17.25 -0.59 6.20
C PHE A 313 -15.81 -0.28 5.72
N PRO A 314 -14.74 -0.71 6.44
CA PRO A 314 -13.35 -0.40 6.11
C PRO A 314 -12.95 -0.67 4.68
N VAL A 315 -13.33 -1.83 4.16
CA VAL A 315 -12.88 -2.26 2.83
C VAL A 315 -13.55 -1.40 1.76
N SER A 316 -14.84 -1.09 1.96
CA SER A 316 -15.57 -0.15 1.12
C SER A 316 -14.94 1.24 1.18
N ALA A 317 -14.56 1.71 2.37
CA ALA A 317 -13.95 3.02 2.56
C ALA A 317 -12.59 3.14 1.85
N ALA A 318 -11.70 2.16 2.04
CA ALA A 318 -10.40 2.12 1.39
C ALA A 318 -10.52 2.12 -0.14
N LEU A 319 -11.41 1.27 -0.67
CA LEU A 319 -11.65 1.16 -2.11
C LEU A 319 -12.32 2.42 -2.70
N THR A 320 -13.22 3.07 -1.96
CA THR A 320 -13.79 4.37 -2.36
C THR A 320 -12.69 5.42 -2.51
N GLY A 321 -11.71 5.40 -1.60
CA GLY A 321 -10.50 6.21 -1.70
C GLY A 321 -9.74 5.97 -3.01
N GLU A 322 -9.46 4.70 -3.33
CA GLU A 322 -8.74 4.33 -4.56
C GLU A 322 -9.49 4.67 -5.85
N ILE A 323 -10.82 4.50 -5.86
CA ILE A 323 -11.65 4.69 -7.07
C ILE A 323 -11.93 6.17 -7.35
N PHE A 324 -12.17 6.98 -6.31
CA PHE A 324 -12.66 8.36 -6.47
C PHE A 324 -11.73 9.43 -5.91
N VAL A 325 -11.02 9.16 -4.81
CA VAL A 325 -10.21 10.18 -4.12
C VAL A 325 -8.82 10.27 -4.71
N GLU A 326 -8.11 9.15 -4.91
CA GLU A 326 -6.75 9.16 -5.49
C GLU A 326 -6.72 9.85 -6.87
N PRO A 327 -7.62 9.52 -7.83
CA PRO A 327 -7.57 10.15 -9.15
C PRO A 327 -7.87 11.66 -9.09
N LEU A 328 -8.75 12.08 -8.18
CA LEU A 328 -9.04 13.49 -7.94
C LEU A 328 -7.84 14.23 -7.36
N LEU A 329 -7.16 13.66 -6.36
CA LEU A 329 -5.96 14.24 -5.78
C LEU A 329 -4.81 14.30 -6.79
N ALA A 330 -4.62 13.25 -7.58
CA ALA A 330 -3.60 13.20 -8.64
C ALA A 330 -3.80 14.35 -9.64
N ARG A 331 -5.04 14.53 -10.12
CA ARG A 331 -5.45 15.63 -11.00
C ARG A 331 -5.20 16.99 -10.38
N TRP A 332 -5.62 17.20 -9.13
CA TRP A 332 -5.42 18.45 -8.41
C TRP A 332 -3.96 18.78 -8.11
N LEU A 333 -3.10 17.77 -8.07
CA LEU A 333 -1.65 17.92 -7.95
C LEU A 333 -0.95 18.05 -9.30
N GLY A 334 -1.65 17.86 -10.43
CA GLY A 334 -1.08 17.90 -11.77
C GLY A 334 -0.23 16.68 -12.12
N ARG A 335 -0.40 15.55 -11.43
CA ARG A 335 0.26 14.27 -11.73
C ARG A 335 -0.72 13.27 -12.34
N SER A 336 -0.18 12.23 -12.96
CA SER A 336 -1.01 11.09 -13.38
C SER A 336 -1.53 10.32 -12.16
N PRO A 337 -2.76 9.76 -12.22
CA PRO A 337 -3.26 8.82 -11.21
C PRO A 337 -2.31 7.66 -10.99
N PHE A 338 -2.30 7.13 -9.77
CA PHE A 338 -1.45 5.99 -9.43
C PHE A 338 -1.84 4.76 -10.27
N GLN A 339 -0.83 4.17 -10.92
CA GLN A 339 -1.00 2.94 -11.69
C GLN A 339 -0.23 1.81 -10.99
N PRO A 340 -0.90 0.96 -10.18
CA PRO A 340 -0.24 -0.16 -9.54
C PRO A 340 0.29 -1.15 -10.60
N GLU A 341 1.40 -1.82 -10.27
CA GLU A 341 1.89 -2.94 -11.08
C GLU A 341 0.77 -3.98 -11.23
N THR A 342 0.54 -4.45 -12.46
CA THR A 342 -0.48 -5.46 -12.73
C THR A 342 0.21 -6.74 -13.20
N ILE A 343 -0.24 -7.87 -12.68
CA ILE A 343 0.24 -9.20 -13.04
C ILE A 343 -0.92 -10.10 -13.44
N THR A 344 -0.64 -11.08 -14.30
CA THR A 344 -1.58 -12.17 -14.58
C THR A 344 -1.30 -13.33 -13.62
N ALA A 345 -2.30 -13.76 -12.85
CA ALA A 345 -2.20 -14.89 -11.93
C ALA A 345 -3.36 -15.88 -12.09
N GLU A 346 -3.12 -17.16 -11.78
CA GLU A 346 -4.14 -18.21 -11.84
C GLU A 346 -4.91 -18.30 -10.51
N LEU A 347 -6.24 -18.32 -10.57
CA LEU A 347 -7.08 -18.46 -9.39
C LEU A 347 -6.96 -19.84 -8.75
N THR A 348 -6.69 -19.90 -7.45
CA THR A 348 -6.64 -21.19 -6.72
C THR A 348 -8.01 -21.78 -6.42
N ARG A 349 -9.07 -20.96 -6.51
CA ARG A 349 -10.46 -21.39 -6.37
C ARG A 349 -11.41 -20.52 -7.16
N LYS A 350 -12.61 -21.06 -7.42
CA LYS A 350 -13.69 -20.33 -8.08
C LYS A 350 -14.05 -19.06 -7.30
N ILE A 351 -14.24 -17.97 -8.03
CA ILE A 351 -14.91 -16.76 -7.56
C ILE A 351 -16.36 -16.79 -8.08
N THR A 352 -17.30 -16.36 -7.24
CA THR A 352 -18.69 -16.15 -7.65
C THR A 352 -19.02 -14.68 -7.45
N SER A 353 -19.47 -13.99 -8.49
CA SER A 353 -19.77 -12.57 -8.46
C SER A 353 -21.21 -12.32 -8.86
N PRO A 354 -21.93 -11.39 -8.21
CA PRO A 354 -23.22 -10.95 -8.69
C PRO A 354 -23.04 -10.25 -10.05
N PRO A 355 -23.97 -10.42 -11.00
CA PRO A 355 -23.83 -9.81 -12.32
C PRO A 355 -23.99 -8.28 -12.31
N GLY A 356 -24.52 -7.70 -11.23
CA GLY A 356 -24.88 -6.28 -11.16
C GLY A 356 -23.73 -5.33 -10.85
N ASP A 357 -22.60 -5.81 -10.29
CA ASP A 357 -21.53 -4.96 -9.76
C ASP A 357 -20.18 -5.28 -10.40
N ASP A 358 -19.31 -4.28 -10.48
CA ASP A 358 -17.87 -4.46 -10.61
C ASP A 358 -17.31 -4.95 -9.27
N ASP A 359 -16.83 -6.19 -9.22
CA ASP A 359 -16.51 -6.90 -7.98
C ASP A 359 -14.99 -6.98 -7.78
N PHE A 360 -14.50 -6.15 -6.84
CA PHE A 360 -13.10 -6.00 -6.47
C PHE A 360 -12.74 -7.04 -5.41
N ILE A 361 -12.08 -8.10 -5.87
CA ILE A 361 -11.70 -9.25 -5.06
C ILE A 361 -10.27 -9.08 -4.56
N ARG A 362 -10.13 -8.91 -3.24
CA ARG A 362 -8.83 -9.00 -2.56
C ARG A 362 -8.26 -10.41 -2.71
N VAL A 363 -7.00 -10.50 -3.12
CA VAL A 363 -6.28 -11.76 -3.30
C VAL A 363 -4.96 -11.73 -2.56
N ALA A 364 -4.53 -12.88 -2.04
CA ALA A 364 -3.13 -13.13 -1.73
C ALA A 364 -2.46 -13.74 -2.96
N VAL A 365 -1.24 -13.32 -3.27
CA VAL A 365 -0.49 -13.75 -4.45
C VAL A 365 0.80 -14.44 -4.02
N GLY A 366 1.09 -15.58 -4.65
CA GLY A 366 2.35 -16.29 -4.44
C GLY A 366 2.80 -17.01 -5.70
N ARG A 367 4.11 -17.14 -5.88
CA ARG A 367 4.69 -18.02 -6.90
C ARG A 367 4.94 -19.40 -6.30
N VAL A 368 4.45 -20.45 -6.95
CA VAL A 368 4.70 -21.85 -6.58
C VAL A 368 5.21 -22.58 -7.82
N GLY A 369 6.47 -23.02 -7.78
CA GLY A 369 7.16 -23.45 -9.00
C GLY A 369 7.19 -22.32 -10.03
N ASP A 370 6.78 -22.60 -11.27
CA ASP A 370 6.71 -21.58 -12.34
C ASP A 370 5.38 -20.81 -12.36
N ARG A 371 4.41 -21.20 -11.53
CA ARG A 371 3.04 -20.67 -11.57
C ARG A 371 2.88 -19.52 -10.60
N LEU A 372 2.24 -18.45 -11.08
CA LEU A 372 1.82 -17.32 -10.26
C LEU A 372 0.34 -17.50 -9.91
N LEU A 373 0.04 -17.52 -8.63
CA LEU A 373 -1.26 -17.95 -8.11
C LEU A 373 -1.91 -16.83 -7.31
N ALA A 374 -3.22 -16.67 -7.48
CA ALA A 374 -4.04 -15.73 -6.72
C ALA A 374 -5.08 -16.51 -5.89
N ALA A 375 -4.98 -16.41 -4.58
CA ALA A 375 -5.97 -16.97 -3.66
C ALA A 375 -6.93 -15.86 -3.17
N PRO A 376 -8.23 -15.93 -3.53
CA PRO A 376 -9.22 -14.99 -3.03
C PRO A 376 -9.27 -14.99 -1.50
N LEU A 377 -9.26 -13.80 -0.89
CA LEU A 377 -9.36 -13.62 0.55
C LEU A 377 -10.83 -13.54 1.02
N SER A 378 -11.03 -13.33 2.33
CA SER A 378 -12.37 -13.14 2.89
C SER A 378 -13.07 -11.94 2.27
N ARG A 379 -14.33 -12.12 1.86
CA ARG A 379 -15.09 -11.13 1.08
C ARG A 379 -15.84 -10.11 1.93
N GLY A 380 -15.89 -10.27 3.25
CA GLY A 380 -16.63 -9.34 4.12
C GLY A 380 -16.09 -7.91 4.00
N ALA A 381 -16.99 -6.94 3.84
CA ALA A 381 -16.64 -5.52 3.74
C ALA A 381 -16.12 -4.97 5.09
N GLY A 382 -16.55 -5.54 6.21
CA GLY A 382 -16.07 -5.23 7.55
C GLY A 382 -14.73 -5.87 7.94
N VAL A 383 -14.13 -6.69 7.07
CA VAL A 383 -12.95 -7.50 7.43
C VAL A 383 -11.67 -6.74 7.10
N ILE A 384 -11.31 -5.73 7.90
CA ILE A 384 -10.12 -4.90 7.67
C ILE A 384 -8.82 -5.73 7.54
N SER A 385 -8.71 -6.83 8.29
CA SER A 385 -7.54 -7.73 8.23
C SER A 385 -7.29 -8.33 6.85
N SER A 386 -8.31 -8.39 5.99
CA SER A 386 -8.14 -8.85 4.61
C SER A 386 -7.51 -7.80 3.68
N LEU A 387 -7.58 -6.50 4.01
CA LEU A 387 -6.79 -5.47 3.31
C LEU A 387 -5.32 -5.63 3.67
N VAL A 388 -5.01 -5.85 4.96
CA VAL A 388 -3.64 -6.08 5.44
C VAL A 388 -3.01 -7.32 4.80
N ARG A 389 -3.82 -8.37 4.56
CA ARG A 389 -3.36 -9.61 3.93
C ARG A 389 -3.38 -9.58 2.40
N ALA A 390 -4.01 -8.58 1.79
CA ALA A 390 -4.14 -8.52 0.34
C ALA A 390 -2.79 -8.15 -0.28
N ASP A 391 -2.39 -8.96 -1.27
CA ASP A 391 -1.28 -8.65 -2.18
C ASP A 391 -1.75 -7.82 -3.37
N GLY A 392 -3.05 -7.80 -3.62
CA GLY A 392 -3.65 -7.02 -4.67
C GLY A 392 -5.16 -7.23 -4.80
N LEU A 393 -5.71 -6.61 -5.84
CA LEU A 393 -7.11 -6.71 -6.24
C LEU A 393 -7.24 -7.33 -7.63
N ALA A 394 -8.07 -8.36 -7.74
CA ALA A 394 -8.61 -8.84 -9.01
C ALA A 394 -9.98 -8.21 -9.24
N LEU A 395 -10.19 -7.60 -10.41
CA LEU A 395 -11.48 -7.04 -10.80
C LEU A 395 -12.26 -8.08 -11.60
N ILE A 396 -13.42 -8.48 -11.11
CA ILE A 396 -14.42 -9.20 -11.90
C ILE A 396 -15.41 -8.16 -12.44
N PRO A 397 -15.44 -7.93 -13.76
CA PRO A 397 -16.25 -6.86 -14.33
C PRO A 397 -17.74 -7.16 -14.20
N ARG A 398 -18.54 -6.10 -14.12
CA ARG A 398 -20.01 -6.17 -14.16
C ARG A 398 -20.47 -7.01 -15.35
N GLY A 399 -21.47 -7.85 -15.13
CA GLY A 399 -21.98 -8.82 -16.11
C GLY A 399 -21.30 -10.19 -16.07
N SER A 400 -20.12 -10.31 -15.44
CA SER A 400 -19.52 -11.61 -15.14
C SER A 400 -20.10 -12.20 -13.85
N GLN A 401 -20.34 -13.51 -13.84
CA GLN A 401 -20.82 -14.24 -12.67
C GLN A 401 -19.68 -14.82 -11.82
N GLY A 402 -18.44 -14.37 -12.09
CA GLY A 402 -17.23 -14.86 -11.48
C GLY A 402 -16.44 -15.80 -12.39
N GLU A 403 -15.31 -16.28 -11.88
CA GLU A 403 -14.31 -17.03 -12.64
C GLU A 403 -14.05 -18.40 -12.02
N PRO A 404 -13.84 -19.48 -12.82
CA PRO A 404 -13.53 -20.80 -12.28
C PRO A 404 -12.12 -20.86 -11.68
N ALA A 405 -11.87 -21.91 -10.89
CA ALA A 405 -10.50 -22.23 -10.45
C ALA A 405 -9.60 -22.50 -11.68
N GLY A 406 -8.36 -22.03 -11.64
CA GLY A 406 -7.40 -22.09 -12.74
C GLY A 406 -7.55 -20.99 -13.79
N ALA A 407 -8.61 -20.18 -13.74
CA ALA A 407 -8.74 -19.02 -14.64
C ALA A 407 -7.61 -18.01 -14.38
N LYS A 408 -7.11 -17.41 -15.45
CA LYS A 408 -6.12 -16.33 -15.39
C LYS A 408 -6.85 -15.01 -15.17
N VAL A 409 -6.46 -14.28 -14.14
CA VAL A 409 -7.01 -12.97 -13.81
C VAL A 409 -5.89 -11.93 -13.71
N GLU A 410 -6.21 -10.69 -14.07
CA GLU A 410 -5.35 -9.55 -13.84
C GLU A 410 -5.48 -9.11 -12.38
N VAL A 411 -4.34 -8.99 -11.69
CA VAL A 411 -4.25 -8.56 -10.29
C VAL A 411 -3.45 -7.28 -10.23
N ARG A 412 -4.09 -6.21 -9.74
CA ARG A 412 -3.44 -4.94 -9.40
C ARG A 412 -2.77 -5.09 -8.04
N LEU A 413 -1.45 -4.98 -8.00
CA LEU A 413 -0.67 -5.28 -6.80
C LEU A 413 -0.63 -4.12 -5.81
N TYR A 414 -0.64 -4.47 -4.53
CA TYR A 414 -0.34 -3.61 -3.39
C TYR A 414 1.08 -3.81 -2.85
N CYS A 415 1.77 -4.84 -3.31
CA CYS A 415 3.16 -5.14 -2.98
C CYS A 415 4.02 -5.22 -4.24
N THR A 416 5.34 -5.25 -4.07
CA THR A 416 6.27 -5.39 -5.19
C THR A 416 6.31 -6.82 -5.70
N ARG A 417 6.61 -7.01 -6.99
CA ARG A 417 6.84 -8.35 -7.54
C ARG A 417 7.91 -9.13 -6.78
N THR A 418 8.98 -8.48 -6.34
CA THR A 418 10.07 -9.12 -5.56
C THR A 418 9.56 -9.73 -4.26
N GLU A 419 8.62 -9.08 -3.56
CA GLU A 419 8.01 -9.64 -2.36
C GLU A 419 7.23 -10.91 -2.67
N ILE A 420 6.51 -10.94 -3.80
CA ILE A 420 5.77 -12.13 -4.26
C ILE A 420 6.73 -13.28 -4.58
N GLU A 421 7.86 -13.01 -5.24
CA GLU A 421 8.88 -14.01 -5.56
C GLU A 421 9.52 -14.63 -4.29
N ARG A 422 9.55 -13.88 -3.18
CA ARG A 422 10.08 -14.33 -1.88
C ARG A 422 9.01 -14.94 -0.97
N THR A 423 7.77 -15.01 -1.42
CA THR A 423 6.63 -15.45 -0.62
C THR A 423 6.50 -16.97 -0.56
N ILE A 424 6.59 -17.52 0.64
CA ILE A 424 6.14 -18.87 0.98
C ILE A 424 4.61 -18.83 1.06
N PHE A 425 3.99 -19.29 -0.02
CA PHE A 425 2.54 -19.40 -0.11
C PHE A 425 2.00 -20.62 0.65
N VAL A 426 1.04 -20.39 1.54
CA VAL A 426 0.37 -21.42 2.36
C VAL A 426 -1.13 -21.42 2.06
N ILE A 427 -1.70 -22.58 1.77
CA ILE A 427 -3.14 -22.72 1.50
C ILE A 427 -3.63 -23.92 2.30
N GLY A 428 -4.57 -23.71 3.22
CA GLY A 428 -5.10 -24.80 4.01
C GLY A 428 -5.86 -24.35 5.24
N SER A 429 -5.77 -25.14 6.31
CA SER A 429 -6.32 -24.77 7.61
C SER A 429 -5.50 -23.67 8.28
N HIS A 430 -6.16 -22.82 9.05
CA HIS A 430 -5.48 -21.82 9.86
C HIS A 430 -4.76 -22.49 11.05
N ASP A 431 -3.52 -22.08 11.29
CA ASP A 431 -2.74 -22.47 12.45
C ASP A 431 -2.01 -21.24 13.03
N LEU A 432 -2.09 -21.07 14.36
CA LEU A 432 -1.48 -19.96 15.08
C LEU A 432 0.05 -19.93 14.93
N THR A 433 0.66 -21.09 14.67
CA THR A 433 2.10 -21.19 14.43
C THR A 433 2.53 -20.57 13.11
N LEU A 434 1.62 -20.42 12.13
CA LEU A 434 1.93 -19.75 10.86
C LEU A 434 2.20 -18.27 11.07
N ASP A 435 1.50 -17.62 12.00
CA ASP A 435 1.70 -16.21 12.30
C ASP A 435 3.07 -15.99 12.99
N ILE A 436 3.45 -16.87 13.91
CA ILE A 436 4.79 -16.86 14.56
C ILE A 436 5.89 -17.15 13.53
N LEU A 437 5.65 -18.10 12.62
CA LEU A 437 6.58 -18.43 11.56
C LEU A 437 6.74 -17.27 10.57
N ALA A 438 5.65 -16.56 10.24
CA ALA A 438 5.70 -15.38 9.39
C ALA A 438 6.55 -14.26 10.01
N ASP A 439 6.39 -14.00 11.30
CA ASP A 439 7.22 -13.04 12.05
C ASP A 439 8.70 -13.45 12.03
N PHE A 440 9.00 -14.72 12.33
CA PHE A 440 10.36 -15.24 12.27
C PHE A 440 10.98 -15.10 10.87
N LEU A 441 10.25 -15.50 9.82
CA LEU A 441 10.72 -15.45 8.43
C LEU A 441 10.98 -14.03 7.93
N SER A 442 10.25 -13.03 8.45
CA SER A 442 10.45 -11.62 8.07
C SER A 442 11.88 -11.13 8.31
N GLN A 443 12.56 -11.68 9.32
CA GLN A 443 13.96 -11.38 9.65
C GLN A 443 14.97 -11.98 8.65
N TYR A 444 14.52 -12.90 7.79
CA TYR A 444 15.34 -13.59 6.79
C TYR A 444 14.98 -13.21 5.36
N ASP A 445 14.35 -12.05 5.17
CA ASP A 445 13.90 -11.59 3.84
C ASP A 445 12.99 -12.63 3.14
N ARG A 446 12.17 -13.31 3.96
CA ARG A 446 11.17 -14.26 3.52
C ARG A 446 9.81 -13.81 4.03
N ARG A 447 8.82 -13.93 3.16
CA ARG A 447 7.44 -13.59 3.47
C ARG A 447 6.63 -14.88 3.54
N LEU A 448 5.71 -14.98 4.48
CA LEU A 448 4.73 -16.05 4.52
C LEU A 448 3.35 -15.43 4.38
N THR A 449 2.59 -15.88 3.38
CA THR A 449 1.19 -15.49 3.22
C THR A 449 0.31 -16.73 3.24
N SER A 450 -0.86 -16.62 3.87
CA SER A 450 -1.76 -17.75 4.06
C SER A 450 -3.18 -17.44 3.59
N ALA A 451 -3.77 -18.40 2.87
CA ALA A 451 -5.18 -18.39 2.49
C ALA A 451 -5.93 -19.55 3.14
N ASN A 452 -6.95 -19.23 3.92
CA ASN A 452 -7.71 -20.21 4.69
C ASN A 452 -8.80 -20.86 3.85
N VAL A 453 -8.64 -22.15 3.54
CA VAL A 453 -9.61 -22.98 2.79
C VAL A 453 -9.99 -24.27 3.54
N GLY A 454 -9.50 -24.43 4.77
CA GLY A 454 -9.70 -25.66 5.57
C GLY A 454 -8.70 -26.76 5.23
N SER A 455 -8.63 -27.79 6.08
CA SER A 455 -7.62 -28.84 5.99
C SER A 455 -7.68 -29.64 4.68
N LEU A 456 -8.87 -30.15 4.30
CA LEU A 456 -9.03 -30.92 3.06
C LEU A 456 -8.77 -30.07 1.82
N GLY A 457 -9.25 -28.82 1.82
CA GLY A 457 -8.97 -27.86 0.74
C GLY A 457 -7.48 -27.62 0.56
N GLY A 458 -6.72 -27.56 1.65
CA GLY A 458 -5.27 -27.43 1.62
C GLY A 458 -4.54 -28.65 1.09
N LEU A 459 -4.97 -29.87 1.45
CA LEU A 459 -4.43 -31.10 0.85
C LEU A 459 -4.70 -31.16 -0.67
N VAL A 460 -5.89 -30.74 -1.10
CA VAL A 460 -6.22 -30.65 -2.54
C VAL A 460 -5.38 -29.58 -3.24
N ALA A 461 -5.12 -28.44 -2.60
CA ALA A 461 -4.24 -27.39 -3.14
C ALA A 461 -2.79 -27.88 -3.28
N LEU A 462 -2.25 -28.59 -2.28
CA LEU A 462 -0.95 -29.27 -2.39
C LEU A 462 -0.94 -30.24 -3.57
N ARG A 463 -2.00 -31.04 -3.75
CA ARG A 463 -2.10 -31.99 -4.86
C ARG A 463 -2.01 -31.30 -6.23
N ARG A 464 -2.57 -30.10 -6.33
CA ARG A 464 -2.58 -29.28 -7.56
C ARG A 464 -1.31 -28.44 -7.74
N GLY A 465 -0.34 -28.53 -6.83
CA GLY A 465 0.85 -27.69 -6.83
C GLY A 465 0.51 -26.20 -6.68
N GLU A 466 -0.54 -25.88 -5.93
CA GLU A 466 -1.03 -24.51 -5.74
C GLU A 466 -0.46 -23.84 -4.47
N THR A 467 0.34 -24.55 -3.69
CA THR A 467 0.88 -24.06 -2.43
C THR A 467 2.16 -24.79 -2.05
N HIS A 468 3.03 -24.14 -1.26
CA HIS A 468 4.23 -24.77 -0.71
C HIS A 468 3.93 -25.58 0.54
N LEU A 469 2.96 -25.12 1.35
CA LEU A 469 2.61 -25.69 2.65
C LEU A 469 1.09 -25.69 2.82
N SER A 470 0.57 -26.70 3.53
CA SER A 470 -0.84 -26.75 3.94
C SER A 470 -0.96 -27.13 5.40
N GLY A 471 -1.71 -26.34 6.17
CA GLY A 471 -2.14 -26.72 7.52
C GLY A 471 -3.24 -27.78 7.47
N ALA A 472 -3.12 -28.83 8.28
CA ALA A 472 -4.09 -29.91 8.39
C ALA A 472 -4.33 -30.35 9.85
N HIS A 473 -5.61 -30.46 10.20
CA HIS A 473 -6.10 -30.98 11.49
C HIS A 473 -7.29 -31.90 11.25
N LEU A 474 -7.05 -33.05 10.63
CA LEU A 474 -8.08 -34.02 10.26
C LEU A 474 -7.95 -35.27 11.12
N LEU A 475 -9.00 -35.59 11.87
CA LEU A 475 -9.10 -36.85 12.58
C LEU A 475 -9.76 -37.89 11.67
N ASP A 476 -9.15 -39.06 11.57
CA ASP A 476 -9.82 -40.22 10.98
C ASP A 476 -10.60 -40.96 12.08
N PRO A 477 -11.94 -41.01 12.01
CA PRO A 477 -12.74 -41.65 13.05
C PRO A 477 -12.58 -43.17 13.10
N GLU A 478 -12.10 -43.82 12.03
CA GLU A 478 -11.90 -45.28 12.03
C GLU A 478 -10.62 -45.69 12.76
N SER A 479 -9.50 -45.02 12.48
CA SER A 479 -8.20 -45.32 13.11
C SER A 479 -7.92 -44.53 14.39
N GLY A 480 -8.58 -43.38 14.59
CA GLY A 480 -8.24 -42.41 15.62
C GLY A 480 -6.96 -41.61 15.33
N GLU A 481 -6.30 -41.85 14.18
CA GLU A 481 -5.09 -41.13 13.80
C GLU A 481 -5.39 -39.77 13.16
N TYR A 482 -4.51 -38.80 13.45
CA TYR A 482 -4.59 -37.49 12.83
C TYR A 482 -3.75 -37.40 11.55
N ASN A 483 -4.33 -36.80 10.52
CA ASN A 483 -3.72 -36.38 9.25
C ASN A 483 -3.19 -37.51 8.36
N LEU A 484 -2.46 -38.50 8.89
CA LEU A 484 -1.76 -39.53 8.09
C LEU A 484 -2.69 -40.34 7.17
N PRO A 485 -3.88 -40.80 7.60
CA PRO A 485 -4.80 -41.51 6.71
C PRO A 485 -5.23 -40.65 5.51
N TYR A 486 -5.49 -39.36 5.76
CA TYR A 486 -5.87 -38.41 4.71
C TYR A 486 -4.72 -38.09 3.75
N LEU A 487 -3.46 -38.15 4.17
CA LEU A 487 -2.33 -37.99 3.25
C LEU A 487 -2.29 -39.15 2.24
N SER A 488 -2.48 -40.38 2.71
CA SER A 488 -2.53 -41.55 1.83
C SER A 488 -3.72 -41.47 0.85
N GLN A 489 -4.86 -40.93 1.27
CA GLN A 489 -6.05 -40.79 0.44
C GLN A 489 -5.94 -39.65 -0.58
N TYR A 490 -5.41 -38.49 -0.17
CA TYR A 490 -5.45 -37.27 -1.00
C TYR A 490 -4.13 -36.97 -1.71
N LEU A 491 -3.01 -37.51 -1.23
CA LEU A 491 -1.66 -37.26 -1.74
C LEU A 491 -0.85 -38.56 -1.95
N PRO A 492 -1.44 -39.65 -2.50
CA PRO A 492 -0.78 -40.96 -2.55
C PRO A 492 0.56 -40.94 -3.29
N ASP A 493 0.68 -40.12 -4.33
CA ASP A 493 1.83 -40.08 -5.24
C ASP A 493 2.70 -38.82 -5.07
N ILE A 494 2.46 -38.02 -4.02
CA ILE A 494 3.14 -36.74 -3.83
C ILE A 494 4.05 -36.85 -2.62
N PRO A 495 5.38 -36.68 -2.79
CA PRO A 495 6.32 -36.73 -1.68
C PRO A 495 6.07 -35.53 -0.77
N VAL A 496 5.56 -35.80 0.43
CA VAL A 496 5.30 -34.78 1.45
C VAL A 496 6.08 -35.09 2.73
N ARG A 497 6.43 -34.02 3.46
CA ARG A 497 6.97 -34.13 4.82
C ARG A 497 5.93 -33.59 5.80
N VAL A 498 5.60 -34.41 6.79
CA VAL A 498 4.72 -34.00 7.90
C VAL A 498 5.57 -33.37 8.98
N ILE A 499 5.25 -32.14 9.35
CA ILE A 499 5.92 -31.41 10.42
C ILE A 499 4.90 -31.12 11.50
N GLY A 500 5.03 -31.82 12.63
CA GLY A 500 4.24 -31.52 13.83
C GLY A 500 4.78 -30.26 14.50
N LEU A 501 4.05 -29.15 14.41
CA LEU A 501 4.46 -27.89 15.03
C LEU A 501 4.00 -27.81 16.49
N VAL A 502 2.70 -28.04 16.72
CA VAL A 502 2.08 -27.97 18.05
C VAL A 502 1.02 -29.05 18.22
N GLY A 503 0.92 -29.59 19.44
CA GLY A 503 -0.25 -30.35 19.89
C GLY A 503 -1.31 -29.39 20.42
N ARG A 504 -2.59 -29.66 20.13
CA ARG A 504 -3.72 -28.88 20.66
C ARG A 504 -4.52 -29.75 21.63
N GLN A 505 -4.71 -29.25 22.85
CA GLN A 505 -5.65 -29.86 23.80
C GLN A 505 -7.03 -29.23 23.59
N GLN A 506 -8.06 -30.06 23.43
CA GLN A 506 -9.45 -29.63 23.32
C GLN A 506 -10.24 -30.13 24.54
N GLY A 507 -11.26 -29.37 24.93
CA GLY A 507 -12.11 -29.68 26.07
C GLY A 507 -13.40 -28.89 26.04
N LEU A 508 -14.23 -29.09 27.06
CA LEU A 508 -15.48 -28.36 27.25
C LEU A 508 -15.21 -26.96 27.79
N ILE A 509 -15.95 -25.97 27.30
CA ILE A 509 -15.91 -24.61 27.82
C ILE A 509 -17.07 -24.49 28.81
N VAL A 510 -16.82 -24.19 30.08
CA VAL A 510 -17.87 -24.10 31.09
C VAL A 510 -17.92 -22.69 31.71
N PRO A 511 -19.06 -22.28 32.30
CA PRO A 511 -19.14 -21.01 33.02
C PRO A 511 -18.10 -20.94 34.15
N ALA A 512 -17.71 -19.72 34.51
CA ALA A 512 -16.80 -19.48 35.62
C ALA A 512 -17.33 -20.15 36.91
N GLY A 513 -16.45 -20.89 37.60
CA GLY A 513 -16.81 -21.67 38.79
C GLY A 513 -17.43 -23.04 38.50
N ASN A 514 -17.72 -23.37 37.23
CA ASN A 514 -18.31 -24.64 36.79
C ASN A 514 -19.50 -25.08 37.67
N PRO A 515 -20.60 -24.30 37.70
CA PRO A 515 -21.68 -24.49 38.67
C PRO A 515 -22.35 -25.87 38.56
N LYS A 516 -22.40 -26.43 37.35
CA LYS A 516 -22.95 -27.78 37.08
C LYS A 516 -21.94 -28.91 37.26
N LYS A 517 -20.69 -28.61 37.64
CA LYS A 517 -19.61 -29.58 37.87
C LYS A 517 -19.34 -30.50 36.67
N ILE A 518 -19.44 -29.96 35.46
CA ILE A 518 -19.19 -30.67 34.20
C ILE A 518 -17.68 -30.93 34.09
N LYS A 519 -17.26 -32.20 34.09
CA LYS A 519 -15.84 -32.61 34.10
C LYS A 519 -15.49 -33.58 32.98
N ALA A 520 -16.48 -34.25 32.39
CA ALA A 520 -16.28 -35.21 31.30
C ALA A 520 -17.41 -35.11 30.26
N LEU A 521 -17.20 -35.72 29.10
CA LEU A 521 -18.22 -35.78 28.04
C LEU A 521 -19.49 -36.51 28.51
N THR A 522 -19.39 -37.48 29.42
CA THR A 522 -20.55 -38.14 30.01
C THR A 522 -21.46 -37.19 30.79
N ASP A 523 -20.96 -36.04 31.25
CA ASP A 523 -21.79 -35.07 31.96
C ASP A 523 -22.74 -34.30 31.04
N ILE A 524 -22.45 -34.23 29.73
CA ILE A 524 -23.29 -33.48 28.78
C ILE A 524 -24.57 -34.24 28.42
N THR A 525 -24.70 -35.52 28.83
CA THR A 525 -25.92 -36.31 28.67
C THR A 525 -26.92 -36.10 29.81
N ARG A 526 -26.54 -35.33 30.84
CA ARG A 526 -27.43 -35.01 31.95
C ARG A 526 -28.54 -34.08 31.46
N GLY A 527 -29.78 -34.37 31.84
CA GLY A 527 -30.94 -33.56 31.43
C GLY A 527 -30.99 -32.14 32.01
N ASP A 528 -30.09 -31.81 32.95
CA ASP A 528 -29.92 -30.46 33.46
C ASP A 528 -28.79 -29.68 32.76
N VAL A 529 -28.11 -30.26 31.76
CA VAL A 529 -27.00 -29.63 31.02
C VAL A 529 -27.43 -29.34 29.59
N SER A 530 -27.22 -28.09 29.16
CA SER A 530 -27.39 -27.66 27.77
C SER A 530 -26.02 -27.50 27.10
N PHE A 531 -25.89 -28.01 25.89
CA PHE A 531 -24.64 -28.02 25.13
C PHE A 531 -24.77 -27.17 23.86
N VAL A 532 -23.69 -26.50 23.46
CA VAL A 532 -23.57 -25.81 22.18
C VAL A 532 -22.34 -26.30 21.43
N ASN A 533 -22.53 -26.64 20.16
CA ASN A 533 -21.54 -27.36 19.38
C ASN A 533 -20.82 -26.46 18.36
N ARG A 534 -19.71 -26.96 17.80
CA ARG A 534 -19.12 -26.41 16.56
C ARG A 534 -19.90 -26.96 15.36
N GLN A 535 -19.93 -26.20 14.26
CA GLN A 535 -20.60 -26.60 13.03
C GLN A 535 -20.16 -27.98 12.54
N ARG A 536 -21.10 -28.71 11.93
CA ARG A 536 -20.84 -30.01 11.28
C ARG A 536 -19.63 -29.95 10.35
N GLY A 537 -18.80 -31.00 10.40
CA GLY A 537 -17.58 -31.12 9.60
C GLY A 537 -16.37 -30.33 10.13
N ALA A 538 -16.51 -29.53 11.19
CA ALA A 538 -15.34 -28.96 11.88
C ALA A 538 -14.52 -30.07 12.56
N GLY A 539 -13.18 -29.95 12.58
CA GLY A 539 -12.32 -30.95 13.23
C GLY A 539 -12.66 -31.21 14.71
N THR A 540 -13.08 -30.17 15.45
CA THR A 540 -13.59 -30.31 16.82
C THR A 540 -14.88 -31.11 16.90
N ARG A 541 -15.79 -30.95 15.93
CA ARG A 541 -17.05 -31.72 15.87
C ARG A 541 -16.75 -33.18 15.58
N ILE A 542 -15.87 -33.46 14.62
CA ILE A 542 -15.42 -34.83 14.31
C ILE A 542 -14.76 -35.48 15.53
N LEU A 543 -13.89 -34.75 16.25
CA LEU A 543 -13.26 -35.23 17.48
C LEU A 543 -14.27 -35.52 18.59
N LEU A 544 -15.25 -34.63 18.78
CA LEU A 544 -16.33 -34.86 19.73
C LEU A 544 -17.09 -36.14 19.37
N ASP A 545 -17.51 -36.27 18.12
CA ASP A 545 -18.34 -37.39 17.66
C ASP A 545 -17.60 -38.72 17.78
N TYR A 546 -16.30 -38.75 17.45
CA TYR A 546 -15.43 -39.89 17.69
C TYR A 546 -15.39 -40.28 19.18
N HIS A 547 -15.24 -39.30 20.08
CA HIS A 547 -15.23 -39.59 21.51
C HIS A 547 -16.60 -40.00 22.06
N LEU A 548 -17.69 -39.43 21.57
CA LEU A 548 -19.05 -39.84 21.94
C LEU A 548 -19.31 -41.29 21.54
N ASP A 549 -18.93 -41.66 20.31
CA ASP A 549 -19.03 -43.04 19.82
C ASP A 549 -18.18 -44.01 20.66
N SER A 550 -16.93 -43.63 20.98
CA SER A 550 -16.05 -44.43 21.85
C SER A 550 -16.60 -44.63 23.28
N LEU A 551 -17.46 -43.71 23.73
CA LEU A 551 -18.13 -43.77 25.04
C LEU A 551 -19.53 -44.40 24.95
N GLY A 552 -20.02 -44.76 23.76
CA GLY A 552 -21.37 -45.28 23.54
C GLY A 552 -22.48 -44.26 23.81
N ILE A 553 -22.19 -42.96 23.65
CA ILE A 553 -23.15 -41.87 23.87
C ILE A 553 -23.85 -41.53 22.55
N ASP A 554 -25.17 -41.71 22.49
CA ASP A 554 -25.98 -41.26 21.36
C ASP A 554 -26.11 -39.73 21.35
N PRO A 555 -25.63 -39.04 20.31
CA PRO A 555 -25.73 -37.59 20.24
C PRO A 555 -27.16 -37.05 20.24
N ALA A 556 -28.16 -37.85 19.85
CA ALA A 556 -29.57 -37.46 19.94
C ALA A 556 -30.04 -37.27 21.38
N GLY A 557 -29.36 -37.87 22.36
CA GLY A 557 -29.64 -37.72 23.79
C GLY A 557 -29.03 -36.46 24.43
N ILE A 558 -28.24 -35.69 23.70
CA ILE A 558 -27.56 -34.49 24.23
C ILE A 558 -28.42 -33.25 23.94
N GLN A 559 -28.85 -32.57 24.99
CA GLN A 559 -29.65 -31.35 24.84
C GLN A 559 -28.83 -30.23 24.20
N GLY A 560 -29.27 -29.77 23.01
CA GLY A 560 -28.60 -28.69 22.28
C GLY A 560 -27.49 -29.15 21.34
N TYR A 561 -27.29 -30.45 21.12
CA TYR A 561 -26.25 -30.97 20.23
C TYR A 561 -26.32 -30.50 18.76
N THR A 562 -27.50 -30.09 18.31
CA THR A 562 -27.73 -29.49 16.99
C THR A 562 -27.62 -27.95 16.97
N GLN A 563 -27.42 -27.32 18.13
CA GLN A 563 -27.12 -25.89 18.21
C GLN A 563 -25.66 -25.69 17.86
N ASP A 564 -25.44 -25.27 16.61
CA ASP A 564 -24.11 -25.11 16.07
C ASP A 564 -23.66 -23.65 16.11
N GLU A 565 -22.39 -23.45 16.39
CA GLU A 565 -21.70 -22.17 16.29
C GLU A 565 -20.51 -22.28 15.33
N TYR A 566 -20.10 -21.16 14.74
CA TYR A 566 -19.11 -21.11 13.65
C TYR A 566 -17.69 -20.74 14.09
N THR A 567 -17.51 -20.25 15.31
CA THR A 567 -16.19 -20.05 15.92
C THR A 567 -16.11 -20.60 17.34
N HIS A 568 -14.90 -20.87 17.83
CA HIS A 568 -14.68 -21.24 19.23
C HIS A 568 -15.10 -20.12 20.19
N LEU A 569 -14.96 -18.86 19.79
CA LEU A 569 -15.41 -17.71 20.58
C LEU A 569 -16.93 -17.61 20.64
N SER A 570 -17.64 -17.95 19.56
CA SER A 570 -19.10 -17.97 19.56
C SER A 570 -19.66 -19.04 20.50
N VAL A 571 -19.01 -20.21 20.57
CA VAL A 571 -19.28 -21.24 21.59
C VAL A 571 -19.03 -20.66 23.00
N ALA A 572 -17.86 -20.06 23.24
CA ALA A 572 -17.55 -19.45 24.53
C ALA A 572 -18.54 -18.34 24.93
N ALA A 573 -18.99 -17.51 23.98
CA ALA A 573 -19.97 -16.45 24.20
C ALA A 573 -21.37 -17.02 24.50
N ALA A 574 -21.75 -18.14 23.87
CA ALA A 574 -22.97 -18.86 24.18
C ALA A 574 -22.97 -19.33 25.65
N VAL A 575 -21.84 -19.88 26.10
CA VAL A 575 -21.65 -20.31 27.49
C VAL A 575 -21.65 -19.12 28.45
N ALA A 576 -20.89 -18.07 28.13
CA ALA A 576 -20.78 -16.87 28.96
C ALA A 576 -22.12 -16.11 29.10
N SER A 577 -22.97 -16.13 28.06
CA SER A 577 -24.31 -15.52 28.09
C SER A 577 -25.38 -16.41 28.74
N GLY A 578 -25.03 -17.63 29.16
CA GLY A 578 -25.98 -18.59 29.74
C GLY A 578 -26.92 -19.23 28.72
N ARG A 579 -26.66 -19.09 27.41
CA ARG A 579 -27.42 -19.79 26.36
C ARG A 579 -27.13 -21.29 26.36
N ALA A 580 -25.93 -21.68 26.80
CA ALA A 580 -25.52 -23.06 27.00
C ALA A 580 -24.69 -23.20 28.29
N ASP A 581 -24.56 -24.42 28.81
CA ASP A 581 -23.73 -24.74 29.95
C ASP A 581 -22.34 -25.26 29.57
N CYS A 582 -22.19 -25.78 28.34
CA CYS A 582 -20.91 -26.25 27.84
C CYS A 582 -20.74 -26.24 26.31
#